data_AF-A0A546XEL5-F1
#
_entry.id   AF-A0A546XEL5-F1
#
_cell.length_a   1.000
_cell.length_b   1.000
_cell.length_c   1.000
_cell.angle_alpha   90.00
_cell.angle_beta   90.00
_cell.angle_gamma   90.00
#
_symmetry.space_group_name_H-M   'P 1'
#
loop_
_entity.id
_entity.type
_entity.pdbx_description
1 polymer ?
#
loop_
_entity_poly.entity_id
_entity_poly.type
_entity_poly.pdbx_seq_one_letter_code
_entity_poly.pdbx_strand_id
1 'polypeptide(L)'
;MKTDWNVVRDLMNAAINACERIEASGYVEADRDAVIDIAGQEVSVQDLLVSAWTYPEKLRYQIIRERHDAGVDLPYVPETARILLAMSQAAAELVNAGDVTPAEEKLRKMITWFDSHLASGIEAATANRKKA
;
A
#
# COMPACT_ATOMS: atom_id res chain seq x y z
N MET A 1 10.39 1.06 -18.84
CA MET A 1 9.55 1.63 -17.77
C MET A 1 10.46 2.30 -16.75
N LYS A 2 10.15 3.52 -16.33
CA LYS A 2 10.85 4.19 -15.23
C LYS A 2 9.82 4.47 -14.14
N THR A 3 9.71 3.55 -13.19
CA THR A 3 8.93 3.76 -11.96
C THR A 3 9.83 4.45 -10.96
N ASP A 4 9.37 5.52 -10.33
CA ASP A 4 10.02 6.05 -9.13
C ASP A 4 9.60 5.20 -7.93
N TRP A 5 10.42 4.18 -7.64
CA TRP A 5 10.16 3.25 -6.54
C TRP A 5 10.27 3.89 -5.16
N ASN A 6 10.95 5.04 -5.03
CA ASN A 6 11.05 5.73 -3.75
C ASN A 6 9.70 6.34 -3.37
N VAL A 7 9.03 7.01 -4.32
CA VAL A 7 7.68 7.56 -4.09
C VAL A 7 6.67 6.47 -3.72
N VAL A 8 6.73 5.30 -4.38
CA VAL A 8 5.85 4.16 -4.05
C VAL A 8 6.10 3.66 -2.63
N ARG A 9 7.37 3.51 -2.24
CA ARG A 9 7.74 3.09 -0.88
C ARG A 9 7.32 4.11 0.16
N ASP A 10 7.54 5.40 -0.10
CA ASP A 10 7.20 6.49 0.81
C ASP A 10 5.68 6.56 1.04
N LEU A 11 4.87 6.37 -0.01
CA LEU A 11 3.42 6.32 0.10
C LEU A 11 2.95 5.18 1.01
N MET A 12 3.48 3.97 0.81
CA MET A 12 3.12 2.81 1.62
C MET A 12 3.62 2.92 3.06
N ASN A 13 4.86 3.38 3.26
CA ASN A 13 5.43 3.59 4.58
C ASN A 13 4.68 4.69 5.35
N ALA A 14 4.24 5.77 4.69
CA ALA A 14 3.46 6.80 5.35
C ALA A 14 2.14 6.24 5.91
N ALA A 15 1.46 5.37 5.16
CA ALA A 15 0.25 4.70 5.63
C ALA A 15 0.55 3.73 6.77
N ILE A 16 1.58 2.87 6.64
CA ILE A 16 1.99 1.91 7.68
C ILE A 16 2.33 2.65 8.99
N ASN A 17 3.19 3.66 8.93
CA ASN A 17 3.59 4.45 10.09
C ASN A 17 2.39 5.14 10.76
N ALA A 18 1.42 5.62 9.98
CA ALA A 18 0.20 6.21 10.54
C ALA A 18 -0.65 5.17 11.26
N CYS A 19 -0.87 4.00 10.66
CA CYS A 19 -1.61 2.90 11.28
C CYS A 19 -0.94 2.43 12.58
N GLU A 20 0.39 2.22 12.58
CA GLU A 20 1.16 1.84 13.76
C GLU A 20 0.99 2.87 14.90
N ARG A 21 1.01 4.17 14.58
CA ARG A 21 0.83 5.24 15.57
C ARG A 21 -0.60 5.32 16.10
N ILE A 22 -1.60 5.07 15.26
CA ILE A 22 -3.00 5.01 15.68
C ILE A 22 -3.18 3.85 16.65
N GLU A 23 -2.66 2.67 16.32
CA GLU A 23 -2.72 1.50 17.20
C GLU A 23 -1.99 1.75 18.53
N ALA A 24 -0.76 2.28 18.48
CA ALA A 24 0.02 2.60 19.67
C ALA A 24 -0.60 3.71 20.55
N SER A 25 -1.52 4.51 20.01
CA SER A 25 -2.24 5.53 20.79
C SER A 25 -3.28 4.95 21.74
N GLY A 26 -3.62 3.66 21.60
CA GLY A 26 -4.69 3.03 22.35
C GLY A 26 -6.09 3.41 21.85
N TYR A 27 -6.20 3.91 20.62
CA TYR A 27 -7.47 4.25 19.97
C TYR A 27 -8.46 3.08 20.08
N VAL A 28 -9.68 3.40 20.53
CA VAL A 28 -10.81 2.49 20.53
C VAL A 28 -11.98 3.10 19.76
N GLU A 29 -12.91 2.26 19.31
CA GLU A 29 -14.08 2.70 18.55
C GLU A 29 -14.93 3.76 19.28
N ALA A 30 -14.91 3.76 20.61
CA ALA A 30 -15.60 4.75 21.43
C ALA A 30 -15.01 6.17 21.33
N ASP A 31 -13.77 6.33 20.83
CA ASP A 31 -13.12 7.64 20.67
C ASP A 31 -13.52 8.36 19.38
N ARG A 32 -14.36 7.76 18.53
CA ARG A 32 -14.68 8.28 17.18
C ARG A 32 -15.30 9.67 17.17
N ASP A 33 -16.03 10.03 18.21
CA ASP A 33 -16.67 11.35 18.36
C ASP A 33 -15.79 12.37 19.08
N ALA A 34 -14.61 11.98 19.56
CA ALA A 34 -13.64 12.92 20.11
C ALA A 34 -13.19 13.90 19.02
N VAL A 35 -13.04 15.18 19.38
CA VAL A 35 -12.79 16.26 18.44
C VAL A 35 -11.48 17.00 18.71
N ILE A 36 -10.91 17.53 17.64
CA ILE A 36 -9.81 18.50 17.66
C ILE A 36 -10.16 19.71 16.80
N ASP A 37 -9.59 20.87 17.12
CA ASP A 37 -9.67 22.04 16.24
C ASP A 37 -8.54 21.99 15.20
N ILE A 38 -8.90 22.02 13.92
CA ILE A 38 -7.98 22.18 12.81
C ILE A 38 -8.38 23.44 12.05
N ALA A 39 -7.55 24.48 12.15
CA ALA A 39 -7.76 25.76 11.47
C ALA A 39 -9.13 26.41 11.76
N GLY A 40 -9.61 26.30 13.01
CA GLY A 40 -10.90 26.87 13.42
C GLY A 40 -12.11 26.00 13.06
N GLN A 41 -11.89 24.78 12.57
CA GLN A 41 -12.95 23.79 12.32
C GLN A 41 -12.80 22.63 13.30
N GLU A 42 -13.90 22.30 13.97
CA GLU A 42 -14.00 21.09 14.78
C GLU A 42 -14.04 19.85 13.86
N VAL A 43 -13.09 18.94 14.07
CA VAL A 43 -12.89 17.73 13.27
C VAL A 43 -12.86 16.54 14.22
N SER A 44 -13.71 15.54 13.98
CA SER A 44 -13.75 14.34 14.80
C SER A 44 -12.65 13.35 14.42
N VAL A 45 -12.34 12.41 15.33
CA VAL A 45 -11.50 11.25 15.03
C VAL A 45 -12.07 10.47 13.85
N GLN A 46 -13.39 10.30 13.78
CA GLN A 46 -14.04 9.66 12.64
C GLN A 46 -13.78 10.40 11.32
N ASP A 47 -13.80 11.73 11.30
CA ASP A 47 -13.50 12.52 10.10
C ASP A 47 -12.05 12.33 9.63
N LEU A 48 -11.10 12.27 10.57
CA LEU A 48 -9.70 11.99 10.28
C LEU A 48 -9.52 10.58 9.69
N LEU A 49 -10.14 9.58 10.30
CA LEU A 49 -10.12 8.20 9.81
C LEU A 49 -10.73 8.11 8.41
N VAL A 50 -11.92 8.70 8.20
CA VAL A 50 -12.58 8.73 6.88
C VAL A 50 -11.69 9.39 5.82
N SER A 51 -11.03 10.49 6.18
CA SER A 51 -10.10 11.17 5.29
C SER A 51 -8.92 10.27 4.92
N ALA A 52 -8.43 9.43 5.83
CA ALA A 52 -7.28 8.55 5.60
C ALA A 52 -7.51 7.53 4.47
N TRP A 53 -8.74 7.06 4.22
CA TRP A 53 -9.02 6.18 3.06
C TRP A 53 -9.63 6.89 1.85
N THR A 54 -10.35 8.00 2.04
CA THR A 54 -10.97 8.73 0.92
C THR A 54 -9.98 9.64 0.19
N TYR A 55 -8.98 10.21 0.88
CA TYR A 55 -7.97 11.07 0.25
C TYR A 55 -7.09 10.30 -0.76
N PRO A 56 -6.53 9.11 -0.42
CA PRO A 56 -5.79 8.30 -1.39
C PRO A 56 -6.65 7.85 -2.58
N GLU A 57 -7.94 7.56 -2.37
CA GLU A 57 -8.86 7.22 -3.46
C GLU A 57 -9.01 8.39 -4.45
N LYS A 58 -9.26 9.61 -3.94
CA LYS A 58 -9.36 10.81 -4.78
C LYS A 58 -8.06 11.05 -5.54
N LEU A 59 -6.92 10.91 -4.87
CA LEU A 59 -5.60 11.08 -5.47
C LEU A 59 -5.34 10.04 -6.57
N ARG A 60 -5.77 8.79 -6.37
CA ARG A 60 -5.69 7.73 -7.39
C ARG A 60 -6.42 8.14 -8.68
N TYR A 61 -7.62 8.68 -8.59
CA TYR A 61 -8.34 9.17 -9.77
C TYR A 61 -7.63 10.35 -10.44
N GLN A 62 -7.03 11.24 -9.65
CA GLN A 62 -6.20 12.32 -10.19
C GLN A 62 -4.98 11.79 -10.95
N ILE A 63 -4.23 10.84 -10.38
CA ILE A 63 -3.09 10.20 -11.05
C ILE A 63 -3.51 9.56 -12.37
N ILE A 64 -4.67 8.89 -12.43
CA ILE A 64 -5.19 8.30 -13.66
C ILE A 64 -5.46 9.39 -14.71
N ARG A 65 -6.11 10.49 -14.32
CA ARG A 65 -6.38 11.62 -15.23
C ARG A 65 -5.10 12.28 -15.72
N GLU A 66 -4.16 12.58 -14.84
CA GLU A 66 -2.89 13.21 -15.23
C GLU A 66 -2.07 12.32 -16.16
N ARG A 67 -2.13 10.99 -15.98
CA ARG A 67 -1.52 10.04 -16.92
C ARG A 67 -2.19 10.05 -18.29
N HIS A 68 -3.51 10.19 -18.33
CA HIS A 68 -4.26 10.36 -19.57
C HIS A 68 -3.87 11.65 -20.28
N ASP A 69 -3.88 12.77 -19.57
CA ASP A 69 -3.52 14.09 -20.10
C ASP A 69 -2.08 14.13 -20.63
N ALA A 70 -1.17 13.39 -19.99
CA ALA A 70 0.22 13.24 -20.42
C ALA A 70 0.43 12.18 -21.53
N GLY A 71 -0.64 11.51 -22.01
CA GLY A 71 -0.56 10.48 -23.06
C GLY A 71 0.18 9.21 -22.65
N VAL A 72 0.30 8.94 -21.35
CA VAL A 72 0.99 7.78 -20.76
C VAL A 72 0.01 6.83 -20.07
N ASP A 73 -1.19 6.74 -20.62
CA ASP A 73 -2.17 5.73 -20.24
C ASP A 73 -1.58 4.33 -20.34
N LEU A 74 -2.02 3.48 -19.41
CA LEU A 74 -1.65 2.07 -19.46
C LEU A 74 -2.88 1.33 -20.00
N PRO A 75 -2.75 0.60 -21.12
CA PRO A 75 -3.87 -0.12 -21.72
C PRO A 75 -4.39 -1.26 -20.83
N TYR A 76 -3.58 -1.70 -19.86
CA TYR A 76 -3.93 -2.66 -18.84
C TYR A 76 -3.12 -2.40 -17.56
N VAL A 77 -3.55 -2.95 -16.42
CA VAL A 77 -2.79 -2.87 -15.16
C VAL A 77 -1.55 -3.76 -15.24
N PRO A 78 -0.32 -3.22 -15.16
CA PRO A 78 0.91 -4.02 -15.27
C PRO A 78 1.04 -5.05 -14.15
N GLU A 79 1.75 -6.13 -14.43
CA GLU A 79 2.02 -7.23 -13.50
C GLU A 79 2.66 -6.73 -12.20
N THR A 80 3.59 -5.77 -12.28
CA THR A 80 4.23 -5.18 -11.10
C THR A 80 3.26 -4.41 -10.20
N ALA A 81 2.23 -3.78 -10.77
CA ALA A 81 1.19 -3.12 -9.98
C ALA A 81 0.22 -4.13 -9.36
N ARG A 82 -0.11 -5.21 -10.08
CA ARG A 82 -0.92 -6.32 -9.55
C ARG A 82 -0.24 -7.01 -8.36
N ILE A 83 1.08 -7.19 -8.43
CA ILE A 83 1.89 -7.74 -7.33
C ILE A 83 1.74 -6.89 -6.06
N LEU A 84 1.92 -5.56 -6.17
CA LEU A 84 1.78 -4.66 -5.03
C LEU A 84 0.38 -4.71 -4.42
N LEU A 85 -0.66 -4.70 -5.27
CA LEU A 85 -2.05 -4.79 -4.80
C LEU A 85 -2.29 -6.09 -4.04
N ALA A 86 -1.89 -7.24 -4.58
CA ALA A 86 -2.06 -8.53 -3.92
C ALA A 86 -1.31 -8.62 -2.60
N MET A 87 -0.08 -8.09 -2.53
CA MET A 87 0.70 -8.03 -1.29
C MET A 87 0.04 -7.11 -0.26
N SER A 88 -0.49 -5.95 -0.69
CA SER A 88 -1.18 -5.03 0.22
C SER A 88 -2.47 -5.63 0.79
N GLN A 89 -3.21 -6.40 0.00
CA GLN A 89 -4.39 -7.12 0.45
C GLN A 89 -4.02 -8.19 1.48
N ALA A 90 -2.98 -8.99 1.22
CA ALA A 90 -2.51 -10.00 2.18
C ALA A 90 -2.00 -9.37 3.48
N ALA A 91 -1.30 -8.22 3.40
CA ALA A 91 -0.84 -7.49 4.57
C ALA A 91 -1.99 -6.87 5.38
N ALA A 92 -3.05 -6.39 4.72
CA ALA A 92 -4.22 -5.82 5.37
C ALA A 92 -4.94 -6.82 6.30
N GLU A 93 -4.96 -8.11 5.95
CA GLU A 93 -5.52 -9.18 6.79
C GLU A 93 -4.71 -9.42 8.09
N LEU A 94 -3.50 -8.87 8.21
CA LEU A 94 -2.68 -8.96 9.42
C LEU A 94 -2.93 -7.78 10.38
N VAL A 95 -3.57 -6.71 9.91
CA VAL A 95 -3.90 -5.56 10.75
C VAL A 95 -4.90 -5.99 11.83
N ASN A 96 -4.61 -5.66 13.08
CA ASN A 96 -5.43 -6.03 14.24
C ASN A 96 -5.61 -7.56 14.44
N ALA A 97 -4.65 -8.38 13.96
CA ALA A 97 -4.64 -9.83 14.20
C ALA A 97 -4.26 -10.23 15.65
N GLY A 98 -3.99 -9.25 16.52
CA GLY A 98 -3.59 -9.45 17.91
C GLY A 98 -2.23 -10.14 18.04
N ASP A 99 -2.07 -11.00 19.05
CA ASP A 99 -0.83 -11.74 19.32
C ASP A 99 -0.60 -12.93 18.38
N VAL A 100 -1.47 -13.14 17.40
CA VAL A 100 -1.38 -14.23 16.44
C VAL A 100 -0.86 -13.69 15.12
N THR A 101 0.04 -14.45 14.49
CA THR A 101 0.41 -14.23 13.08
C THR A 101 -0.20 -15.34 12.22
N PRO A 102 -1.39 -15.13 11.62
CA PRO A 102 -2.02 -16.13 10.76
C PRO A 102 -1.08 -16.55 9.62
N ALA A 103 -1.00 -17.86 9.38
CA ALA A 103 -0.18 -18.42 8.30
C ALA A 103 1.31 -17.99 8.32
N GLU A 104 1.89 -17.72 9.50
CA GLU A 104 3.26 -17.22 9.68
C GLU A 104 4.31 -17.93 8.79
N GLU A 105 4.34 -19.26 8.81
CA GLU A 105 5.31 -20.03 8.01
C GLU A 105 5.14 -19.76 6.50
N LYS A 106 3.90 -19.64 6.02
CA LYS A 106 3.60 -19.35 4.61
C LYS A 106 3.96 -17.92 4.25
N LEU A 107 3.75 -16.96 5.16
CA LEU A 107 4.17 -15.57 4.98
C LEU A 107 5.70 -15.48 4.85
N ARG A 108 6.45 -16.13 5.75
CA ARG A 108 7.93 -16.17 5.69
C ARG A 108 8.43 -16.79 4.38
N LYS A 109 7.81 -17.89 3.93
CA LYS A 109 8.12 -18.52 2.65
C LYS A 109 7.83 -17.60 1.46
N MET A 110 6.70 -16.91 1.48
CA MET A 110 6.34 -15.95 0.44
C MET A 110 7.36 -14.81 0.37
N ILE A 111 7.69 -14.18 1.50
CA ILE A 111 8.71 -13.11 1.58
C ILE A 111 10.04 -13.60 0.99
N THR A 112 10.51 -14.76 1.45
CA THR A 112 11.77 -15.36 0.95
C THR A 112 11.72 -15.59 -0.56
N TRP A 113 10.59 -16.08 -1.09
CA TRP A 113 10.42 -16.32 -2.52
C TRP A 113 10.48 -15.02 -3.35
N PHE A 114 9.88 -13.94 -2.85
CA PHE A 114 9.98 -12.61 -3.47
C PHE A 114 11.44 -12.12 -3.51
N ASP A 115 12.16 -12.26 -2.41
CA ASP A 115 13.54 -11.76 -2.27
C ASP A 115 14.56 -12.55 -3.09
N SER A 116 14.38 -13.87 -3.20
CA SER A 116 15.41 -14.76 -3.73
C SER A 116 15.09 -15.43 -5.07
N HIS A 117 13.81 -15.55 -5.45
CA HIS A 117 13.39 -16.33 -6.63
C HIS A 117 12.66 -15.52 -7.70
N LEU A 118 11.80 -14.57 -7.33
CA LEU A 118 10.95 -13.89 -8.31
C LEU A 118 11.77 -13.05 -9.29
N ALA A 119 12.50 -12.04 -8.78
CA ALA A 119 13.25 -11.12 -9.63
C ALA A 119 14.37 -11.84 -10.39
N SER A 120 15.19 -12.62 -9.66
CA SER A 120 16.29 -13.42 -10.20
C SER A 120 15.83 -14.43 -11.26
N GLY A 121 14.68 -15.07 -11.06
CA GLY A 121 14.09 -16.00 -12.01
C GLY A 121 13.66 -15.32 -13.32
N ILE A 122 13.00 -14.15 -13.23
CA ILE A 122 12.63 -13.35 -14.41
C ILE A 122 13.88 -12.87 -15.16
N GLU A 123 14.88 -12.38 -14.44
CA GLU A 123 16.15 -11.94 -15.01
C GLU A 123 16.85 -13.08 -15.76
N ALA A 124 16.97 -14.26 -15.14
CA ALA A 124 17.57 -15.43 -15.76
C ALA A 124 16.81 -15.89 -17.01
N ALA A 125 15.47 -15.97 -16.93
CA ALA A 125 14.63 -16.39 -18.06
C ALA A 125 14.74 -15.41 -19.25
N THR A 126 14.70 -14.11 -18.98
CA THR A 126 14.84 -13.09 -20.03
C THR A 126 16.25 -13.04 -20.62
N ALA A 127 17.30 -13.25 -19.81
CA ALA A 127 18.66 -13.36 -20.28
C ALA A 127 18.85 -14.58 -21.20
N ASN A 128 18.28 -15.74 -20.85
CA ASN A 128 18.33 -16.94 -21.67
C ASN A 128 17.63 -16.74 -23.02
N ARG A 129 16.45 -16.13 -23.02
CA ARG A 129 15.72 -15.81 -24.27
C ARG A 129 16.51 -14.92 -25.23
N LYS A 130 17.31 -13.97 -24.70
CA LYS A 130 18.12 -13.07 -25.52
C LYS A 130 19.36 -13.74 -26.14
N LYS A 131 19.76 -14.91 -25.61
CA LYS A 131 20.91 -15.69 -26.11
C LYS A 131 20.52 -16.72 -27.16
N ALA A 132 19.25 -17.13 -27.20
CA ALA A 132 18.68 -18.05 -28.19
C ALA A 132 18.25 -17.31 -29.45
#